data_AF-A0A969BQ30-F1
#
_entry.id   AF-A0A969BQ30-F1
#
_cell.length_a   1.000
_cell.length_b   1.000
_cell.length_c   1.000
_cell.angle_alpha   90.00
_cell.angle_beta   90.00
_cell.angle_gamma   90.00
#
_symmetry.space_group_name_H-M   'P 1'
#
loop_
_entity.id
_entity.type
_entity.pdbx_description
1 polymer ?
#
loop_
_entity_poly.entity_id
_entity_poly.type
_entity_poly.pdbx_seq_one_letter_code
_entity_poly.pdbx_strand_id
1 'polypeptide(L)'
;MEARTRAIQGAGHFTFVLFCMAAGFVVVATAFPQRREMEKLEAKLVLAKNREKEILADREYHQIEHRALREDPAFLEIHARDRLDYYLEGEKVLKFKRE
;
A
#
# COMPACT_ATOMS: atom_id res chain seq x y z
N MET A 1 -60.47 -35.72 -7.28
CA MET A 1 -59.98 -34.49 -6.61
C MET A 1 -58.56 -34.62 -6.04
N GLU A 2 -57.98 -35.82 -5.94
CA GLU A 2 -56.67 -36.05 -5.28
C GLU A 2 -55.41 -35.73 -6.12
N ALA A 3 -55.53 -35.69 -7.45
CA ALA A 3 -54.39 -35.37 -8.32
C ALA A 3 -53.97 -33.89 -8.21
N ARG A 4 -54.91 -32.99 -7.89
CA ARG A 4 -54.65 -31.55 -7.77
C ARG A 4 -53.93 -31.20 -6.47
N THR A 5 -54.21 -31.90 -5.38
CA THR A 5 -53.56 -31.67 -4.09
C THR A 5 -52.09 -32.11 -4.08
N ARG A 6 -51.72 -33.20 -4.78
CA ARG A 6 -50.31 -33.63 -4.92
C ARG A 6 -49.48 -32.68 -5.79
N ALA A 7 -50.07 -32.13 -6.86
CA ALA A 7 -49.40 -31.14 -7.70
C ALA A 7 -49.11 -29.83 -6.95
N ILE A 8 -50.03 -29.41 -6.08
CA ILE A 8 -49.88 -28.21 -5.24
C ILE A 8 -48.80 -28.41 -4.16
N GLN A 9 -48.70 -29.61 -3.56
CA GLN A 9 -47.64 -29.93 -2.60
C GLN A 9 -46.24 -29.97 -3.24
N GLY A 10 -46.12 -30.53 -4.46
CA GLY A 10 -44.87 -30.52 -5.21
C GLY A 10 -44.45 -29.11 -5.64
N ALA A 11 -45.40 -28.30 -6.10
CA ALA A 11 -45.15 -26.92 -6.51
C ALA A 11 -44.62 -26.04 -5.37
N GLY A 12 -45.16 -26.20 -4.14
CA GLY A 12 -44.69 -25.44 -2.98
C GLY A 12 -43.25 -25.75 -2.57
N HIS A 13 -42.82 -27.00 -2.69
CA HIS A 13 -41.43 -27.38 -2.40
C HIS A 13 -40.46 -26.81 -3.43
N PHE A 14 -40.84 -26.85 -4.71
CA PHE A 14 -40.05 -26.25 -5.79
C PHE A 14 -39.92 -24.74 -5.63
N THR A 15 -41.00 -24.02 -5.33
CA THR A 15 -40.93 -22.57 -5.12
C THR A 15 -40.07 -22.21 -3.91
N PHE A 16 -40.15 -22.99 -2.83
CA PHE A 16 -39.32 -22.78 -1.64
C PHE A 16 -37.82 -22.99 -1.93
N VAL A 17 -37.47 -24.07 -2.62
CA VAL A 17 -36.07 -24.34 -3.02
C VAL A 17 -35.53 -23.25 -3.94
N LEU A 18 -36.34 -22.79 -4.90
CA LEU A 18 -35.97 -21.74 -5.84
C LEU A 18 -35.78 -20.39 -5.12
N PHE A 19 -36.63 -20.10 -4.13
CA PHE A 19 -36.49 -18.93 -3.27
C PHE A 19 -35.22 -18.99 -2.41
N CYS A 20 -34.91 -20.14 -1.80
CA CYS A 20 -33.67 -20.33 -1.04
C CYS A 20 -32.42 -20.19 -1.92
N MET A 21 -32.43 -20.72 -3.15
CA MET A 21 -31.32 -20.52 -4.10
C MET A 21 -31.16 -19.05 -4.49
N ALA A 22 -32.26 -18.35 -4.79
CA ALA A 22 -32.22 -16.93 -5.15
C ALA A 22 -31.69 -16.08 -3.99
N ALA A 23 -32.15 -16.33 -2.77
CA ALA A 23 -31.65 -15.63 -1.57
C ALA A 23 -30.15 -15.89 -1.34
N GLY A 24 -29.68 -17.14 -1.51
CA GLY A 24 -28.27 -17.47 -1.44
C GLY A 24 -27.43 -16.73 -2.48
N PHE A 25 -27.92 -16.63 -3.72
CA PHE A 25 -27.24 -15.88 -4.79
C PHE A 25 -27.13 -14.38 -4.50
N VAL A 26 -28.17 -13.77 -3.91
CA VAL A 26 -28.15 -12.35 -3.53
C VAL A 26 -27.10 -12.09 -2.45
N VAL A 27 -26.98 -12.96 -1.45
CA VAL A 27 -25.96 -12.83 -0.39
C VAL A 27 -24.55 -12.94 -0.97
N VAL A 28 -24.32 -13.89 -1.87
CA VAL A 28 -23.01 -14.04 -2.53
C VAL A 28 -22.71 -12.83 -3.43
N ALA A 29 -23.69 -12.36 -4.20
CA ALA A 29 -23.54 -11.22 -5.09
C ALA A 29 -23.31 -9.89 -4.36
N THR A 30 -23.78 -9.77 -3.11
CA THR A 30 -23.57 -8.57 -2.27
C THR A 30 -22.30 -8.67 -1.41
N ALA A 31 -21.91 -9.86 -0.96
CA ALA A 31 -20.68 -10.07 -0.19
C ALA A 31 -19.40 -9.93 -1.04
N PHE A 32 -19.46 -10.34 -2.31
CA PHE A 32 -18.31 -10.28 -3.21
C PHE A 32 -17.82 -8.86 -3.57
N PRO A 33 -18.67 -7.88 -3.91
CA PRO A 33 -18.23 -6.50 -4.15
C PRO A 33 -17.69 -5.86 -2.87
N GLN A 34 -18.25 -6.19 -1.70
CA GLN A 34 -17.81 -5.67 -0.41
C GLN A 34 -16.37 -6.08 -0.09
N ARG A 35 -16.00 -7.34 -0.38
CA ARG A 35 -14.62 -7.83 -0.25
C ARG A 35 -13.66 -7.09 -1.18
N ARG A 36 -14.05 -6.87 -2.44
CA ARG A 36 -13.23 -6.16 -3.43
C ARG A 36 -12.98 -4.70 -3.07
N GLU A 37 -13.94 -4.01 -2.48
CA GLU A 37 -13.72 -2.64 -2.00
C GLU A 37 -12.73 -2.60 -0.85
N MET A 38 -12.85 -3.52 0.11
CA MET A 38 -11.91 -3.63 1.22
C MET A 38 -10.47 -3.90 0.74
N GLU A 39 -10.29 -4.82 -0.20
CA GLU A 39 -8.97 -5.10 -0.79
C GLU A 39 -8.39 -3.86 -1.50
N LYS A 40 -9.21 -3.08 -2.22
CA LYS A 40 -8.76 -1.84 -2.86
C LYS A 40 -8.34 -0.78 -1.85
N LEU A 41 -9.10 -0.64 -0.76
CA LEU A 41 -8.80 0.28 0.34
C LEU A 41 -7.51 -0.12 1.06
N GLU A 42 -7.34 -1.41 1.33
CA GLU A 42 -6.13 -1.97 1.93
C GLU A 42 -4.90 -1.77 1.04
N ALA A 43 -5.02 -2.05 -0.26
CA ALA A 43 -3.95 -1.81 -1.22
C ALA A 43 -3.53 -0.33 -1.28
N LYS A 44 -4.51 0.60 -1.28
CA LYS A 44 -4.23 2.03 -1.23
C LYS A 44 -3.55 2.44 0.08
N LEU A 45 -3.96 1.85 1.19
CA LEU A 45 -3.38 2.14 2.51
C LEU A 45 -1.93 1.65 2.59
N VAL A 46 -1.63 0.45 2.10
CA VAL A 46 -0.26 -0.07 2.01
C VAL A 46 0.61 0.84 1.16
N LEU A 47 0.11 1.26 0.00
CA LEU A 47 0.84 2.15 -0.90
C LEU A 47 1.10 3.52 -0.25
N ALA A 48 0.11 4.09 0.44
CA ALA A 48 0.27 5.34 1.17
C ALA A 48 1.29 5.21 2.32
N LYS A 49 1.24 4.13 3.10
CA LYS A 49 2.21 3.86 4.18
C LYS A 49 3.64 3.69 3.66
N ASN A 50 3.81 3.05 2.52
CA ASN A 50 5.14 2.90 1.93
C ASN A 50 5.72 4.25 1.50
N ARG A 51 4.91 5.10 0.85
CA ARG A 51 5.31 6.47 0.51
C ARG A 51 5.64 7.31 1.74
N GLU A 52 4.83 7.19 2.79
CA GLU A 52 5.08 7.90 4.04
C GLU A 52 6.43 7.50 4.66
N LYS A 53 6.76 6.20 4.66
CA LYS A 53 8.06 5.71 5.14
C LYS A 53 9.22 6.26 4.33
N GLU A 54 9.11 6.30 3.00
CA GLU A 54 10.15 6.87 2.13
C GLU A 54 10.36 8.36 2.43
N ILE A 55 9.29 9.13 2.54
CA ILE A 55 9.36 10.57 2.84
C ILE A 55 9.92 10.81 4.26
N LEU A 56 9.55 9.98 5.24
CA LEU A 56 10.08 10.10 6.59
C LEU A 56 11.58 9.79 6.64
N ALA A 57 12.04 8.76 5.92
CA ALA A 57 13.45 8.44 5.84
C ALA A 57 14.26 9.57 5.17
N ASP A 58 13.74 10.14 4.09
CA ASP A 58 14.36 11.28 3.39
C ASP A 58 14.42 12.52 4.29
N ARG A 59 13.32 12.81 5.00
CA ARG A 59 13.26 13.91 5.97
C ARG A 59 14.25 13.72 7.12
N GLU A 60 14.35 12.52 7.68
CA GLU A 60 15.27 12.21 8.76
C GLU A 60 16.72 12.36 8.30
N TYR A 61 17.05 11.85 7.12
CA TYR A 61 18.35 12.04 6.49
C TYR A 61 18.71 13.52 6.37
N HIS A 62 17.83 14.33 5.79
CA HIS A 62 18.07 15.77 5.62
C HIS A 62 18.15 16.52 6.95
N GLN A 63 17.37 16.12 7.97
CA GLN A 63 17.47 16.74 9.29
C GLN A 63 18.82 16.45 9.97
N ILE A 64 19.31 15.22 9.86
CA ILE A 64 20.62 14.82 10.39
C ILE A 64 21.72 15.57 9.64
N GLU A 65 21.65 15.63 8.30
CA GLU A 65 22.60 16.36 7.46
C GLU A 65 22.64 17.85 7.81
N HIS A 66 21.48 18.51 7.93
CA HIS A 66 21.41 19.91 8.33
C HIS A 66 21.94 20.16 9.74
N ARG A 67 21.72 19.23 10.67
CA ARG A 67 22.31 19.33 12.02
C ARG A 67 23.82 19.19 11.97
N ALA A 68 24.33 18.19 11.23
CA ALA A 68 25.76 17.98 11.06
C ALA A 68 26.46 19.19 10.42
N LEU A 69 25.85 19.82 9.40
CA LEU A 69 26.37 21.05 8.78
C LEU A 69 26.44 22.24 9.75
N ARG A 70 25.59 22.27 10.78
CA ARG A 70 25.57 23.35 11.78
C ARG A 70 26.47 23.11 12.98
N GLU A 71 26.55 21.86 13.44
CA GLU A 71 27.18 21.51 14.72
C GLU A 71 28.59 20.94 14.53
N ASP A 72 28.92 20.36 13.38
CA ASP A 72 30.21 19.74 13.12
C ASP A 72 31.02 20.52 12.05
N PRO A 73 32.06 21.27 12.46
CA PRO A 73 32.89 22.02 11.53
C PRO A 73 33.71 21.12 10.58
N ALA A 74 34.06 19.89 10.99
CA ALA A 74 34.80 18.97 10.14
C ALA A 74 33.90 18.40 9.03
N PHE A 75 32.65 18.09 9.34
CA PHE A 75 31.65 17.68 8.34
C PHE A 75 31.38 18.80 7.32
N LEU A 76 31.24 20.05 7.79
CA LEU A 76 31.06 21.21 6.93
C LEU A 76 32.24 21.42 5.97
N GLU A 77 33.47 21.27 6.45
CA GLU A 77 34.67 21.40 5.62
C GLU A 77 34.69 20.34 4.52
N ILE A 78 34.46 19.07 4.85
CA ILE A 78 34.39 17.98 3.88
C ILE A 78 33.31 18.24 2.83
N HIS A 79 32.11 18.64 3.26
CA HIS A 79 30.99 18.89 2.35
C HIS A 79 31.23 20.12 1.45
N ALA A 80 31.83 21.18 1.98
CA ALA A 80 32.21 22.36 1.20
C ALA A 80 33.32 22.04 0.19
N ARG A 81 34.30 21.21 0.58
CA ARG A 81 35.41 20.80 -0.28
C ARG A 81 34.98 19.89 -1.42
N ASP A 82 34.04 18.97 -1.18
CA ASP A 82 33.46 18.13 -2.23
C ASP A 82 32.75 18.99 -3.29
N ARG A 83 32.03 20.04 -2.88
CA ARG A 83 31.36 20.97 -3.80
C ARG A 83 32.32 21.85 -4.59
N LEU A 84 33.46 22.21 -4.02
CA LEU A 84 34.49 23.05 -4.63
C LEU A 84 35.55 22.24 -5.39
N ASP A 85 35.44 20.90 -5.43
CA ASP A 85 36.45 19.98 -5.98
C ASP A 85 37.87 20.26 -5.42
N TYR A 86 37.95 20.62 -4.14
CA TYR A 86 39.19 21.05 -3.50
C TYR A 86 39.85 19.91 -2.68
N TYR A 87 41.05 19.51 -3.09
CA TYR A 87 41.84 18.43 -2.46
C TYR A 87 43.07 18.98 -1.75
N LEU A 88 43.39 18.41 -0.59
CA LEU A 88 44.66 18.66 0.09
C LEU A 88 45.79 17.95 -0.66
N GLU A 89 46.98 18.54 -0.65
CA GLU A 89 48.16 17.91 -1.25
C GLU A 89 48.47 16.58 -0.56
N GLY A 90 48.46 15.49 -1.33
CA GLY A 90 48.73 14.13 -0.86
C GLY A 90 47.49 13.30 -0.49
N GLU A 91 46.28 13.87 -0.58
CA GLU A 91 45.04 13.15 -0.26
C GLU A 91 44.59 12.24 -1.43
N LYS A 92 44.22 10.99 -1.12
CA LYS A 92 43.76 10.01 -2.11
C LYS A 92 42.24 9.84 -2.00
N VAL A 93 41.49 10.70 -2.69
CA VAL A 93 40.02 10.66 -2.67
C VAL A 93 39.47 9.73 -3.76
N LEU A 94 38.62 8.80 -3.36
CA LEU A 94 37.89 7.89 -4.27
C LEU A 94 36.57 8.56 -4.69
N LYS A 95 36.53 9.13 -5.90
CA LYS A 95 35.29 9.61 -6.49
C LYS A 95 34.53 8.47 -7.17
N PHE A 96 33.32 8.20 -6.70
CA PHE A 96 32.39 7.35 -7.43
C PHE A 96 31.63 8.20 -8.45
N LYS A 97 31.67 7.80 -9.71
CA LYS A 97 30.91 8.47 -10.78
C LYS A 97 29.42 8.16 -10.55
N ARG A 98 28.61 9.17 -10.24
CA ARG A 98 27.14 9.03 -10.29
C ARG A 98 26.74 8.96 -11.77
N GLU A 99 26.11 7.85 -12.16
CA GLU A 99 25.42 7.71 -13.46
C GLU A 99 24.15 8.56 -13.51
#